data_AF-A0A9D4LTN1-F1
#
_entry.id   AF-A0A9D4LTN1-F1
#
_cell.length_a   1.000
_cell.length_b   1.000
_cell.length_c   1.000
_cell.angle_alpha   90.00
_cell.angle_beta   90.00
_cell.angle_gamma   90.00
#
_symmetry.space_group_name_H-M   'P 1'
#
loop_
_entity.id
_entity.type
_entity.pdbx_description
1 polymer ?
#
loop_
_entity_poly.entity_id
_entity_poly.type
_entity_poly.pdbx_seq_one_letter_code
_entity_poly.pdbx_strand_id
1 'polypeptide(L)'
;MRSLKNTVCLSRGSWNNEVMKHCWSLSASVTSEYNRTMQDFTELAYTTSPQHKDSTEERIKRDSSDLEKIQTKIATCSPYTADPL
;
A
#
# COMPACT_ATOMS: atom_id res chain seq x y z
N MET A 1 7.84 -0.37 -13.73
CA MET A 1 7.31 -1.06 -12.53
C MET A 1 8.48 -1.75 -11.85
N ARG A 2 8.92 -1.27 -10.68
CA ARG A 2 10.02 -1.93 -9.97
C ARG A 2 9.47 -3.25 -9.43
N SER A 3 10.08 -4.36 -9.85
CA SER A 3 9.86 -5.69 -9.28
C SER A 3 9.77 -5.57 -7.75
N LEU A 4 8.71 -6.13 -7.17
CA LEU A 4 8.55 -6.30 -5.73
C LEU A 4 9.84 -6.95 -5.24
N LYS A 5 10.75 -6.14 -4.68
CA LYS A 5 12.00 -6.65 -4.15
C LYS A 5 11.60 -7.62 -3.04
N ASN A 6 11.85 -8.91 -3.31
CA ASN A 6 11.89 -10.00 -2.36
C ASN A 6 12.88 -9.61 -1.27
N THR A 7 12.42 -8.83 -0.30
CA THR A 7 13.27 -8.32 0.78
C THR A 7 13.36 -9.43 1.83
N VAL A 8 14.17 -10.44 1.49
CA VAL A 8 15.10 -11.24 2.31
C VAL A 8 14.61 -11.89 3.63
N CYS A 9 13.36 -11.74 4.08
CA CYS A 9 12.86 -12.44 5.28
C CYS A 9 11.64 -13.34 5.07
N LEU A 10 11.02 -13.35 3.89
CA LEU A 10 9.86 -14.23 3.61
C LEU A 10 10.20 -15.51 2.85
N SER A 11 11.44 -15.67 2.38
CA SER A 11 11.80 -16.73 1.42
C SER A 11 12.28 -18.06 2.02
N ARG A 12 12.17 -18.29 3.33
CA ARG A 12 12.60 -19.57 3.96
C ARG A 12 11.46 -20.47 4.45
N GLY A 13 10.22 -20.01 4.39
CA GLY A 13 9.07 -20.85 4.72
C GLY A 13 8.59 -21.62 3.50
N SER A 14 8.56 -22.95 3.60
CA SER A 14 7.86 -23.90 2.70
C SER A 14 6.35 -23.59 2.51
N TRP A 15 5.84 -22.52 3.13
CA TRP A 15 4.45 -22.15 3.26
C TRP A 15 4.14 -20.83 2.53
N ASN A 16 4.50 -20.74 1.24
CA ASN A 16 4.35 -19.53 0.43
C ASN A 16 3.56 -19.81 -0.85
N ASN A 17 2.35 -20.36 -0.72
CA ASN A 17 1.40 -20.47 -1.82
C ASN A 17 0.90 -19.07 -2.24
N GLU A 18 0.69 -18.84 -3.53
CA GLU A 18 0.19 -17.57 -4.08
C GLU A 18 -1.10 -17.10 -3.42
N VAL A 19 -1.98 -18.03 -3.05
CA VAL A 19 -3.22 -17.73 -2.31
C VAL A 19 -2.93 -17.04 -0.97
N MET A 20 -1.92 -17.52 -0.22
CA MET A 20 -1.57 -16.90 1.06
C MET A 20 -0.92 -15.54 0.88
N LYS A 21 -0.12 -15.36 -0.18
CA LYS A 21 0.43 -14.04 -0.54
C LYS A 21 -0.67 -13.06 -0.90
N HIS A 22 -1.69 -13.52 -1.62
CA HIS A 22 -2.84 -12.71 -1.98
C HIS A 22 -3.65 -12.31 -0.74
N CYS A 23 -4.02 -13.27 0.11
CA CYS A 23 -4.69 -12.99 1.38
C CYS A 23 -3.88 -12.03 2.27
N TRP A 24 -2.55 -12.22 2.35
CA TRP A 24 -1.68 -11.33 3.12
C TRP A 24 -1.65 -9.92 2.52
N SER A 25 -1.55 -9.80 1.20
CA SER A 25 -1.55 -8.49 0.52
C SER A 25 -2.87 -7.73 0.74
N LEU A 26 -4.00 -8.43 0.68
CA LEU A 26 -5.32 -7.84 0.93
C LEU A 26 -5.56 -7.51 2.40
N SER A 27 -5.09 -8.35 3.32
CA SER A 27 -5.27 -8.11 4.77
C SER A 27 -4.28 -7.09 5.32
N ALA A 28 -3.08 -6.96 4.74
CA ALA A 28 -2.05 -6.04 5.19
C ALA A 28 -2.49 -4.57 5.07
N SER A 29 -3.20 -4.20 3.99
CA SER A 29 -3.72 -2.83 3.82
C SER A 29 -4.75 -2.50 4.90
N VAL A 30 -5.75 -3.38 5.07
CA VAL A 30 -6.82 -3.21 6.06
C VAL A 30 -6.26 -3.15 7.48
N THR A 31 -5.40 -4.10 7.85
CA THR A 31 -4.78 -4.13 9.18
C THR A 31 -3.87 -2.92 9.43
N SER A 32 -3.19 -2.42 8.40
CA SER A 32 -2.37 -1.21 8.53
C SER A 32 -3.19 0.04 8.81
N GLU A 33 -4.40 0.13 8.27
CA GLU A 33 -5.31 1.26 8.51
C GLU A 33 -5.85 1.23 9.93
N TYR A 34 -6.35 0.08 10.40
CA TYR A 34 -6.76 -0.07 11.80
C TYR A 34 -5.61 0.22 12.78
N ASN A 35 -4.41 -0.27 12.48
CA ASN A 35 -3.23 0.01 13.32
C ASN A 35 -2.89 1.51 13.34
N ARG A 36 -3.05 2.23 12.23
CA ARG A 36 -2.82 3.68 12.21
C ARG A 36 -3.88 4.41 13.03
N THR A 37 -5.16 4.11 12.80
CA THR A 37 -6.27 4.74 13.53
C THR A 37 -6.16 4.52 15.04
N MET A 38 -5.76 3.32 15.48
CA MET A 38 -5.56 3.03 16.89
C MET A 38 -4.38 3.79 17.50
N GLN A 39 -3.29 3.97 16.75
CA GLN A 39 -2.15 4.76 17.20
C GLN A 39 -2.49 6.25 17.30
N ASP A 40 -3.24 6.77 16.32
CA ASP A 40 -3.73 8.15 16.33
C ASP A 40 -4.70 8.39 17.49
N PHE A 41 -5.63 7.46 17.74
CA PHE A 41 -6.59 7.54 18.84
C PHE A 41 -5.93 7.49 20.22
N THR A 42 -4.86 6.71 20.37
CA THR A 42 -4.14 6.54 21.65
C THR A 42 -2.98 7.50 21.82
N GLU A 43 -2.69 8.34 20.81
CA GLU A 43 -1.49 9.19 20.71
C GLU A 43 -0.18 8.41 20.94
N LEU A 44 -0.20 7.10 20.68
CA LEU A 44 0.90 6.19 20.99
C LEU A 44 1.42 5.56 19.69
N ALA A 45 2.60 6.00 19.27
CA ALA A 45 3.27 5.44 18.11
C ALA A 45 4.09 4.19 18.52
N TYR A 46 3.61 3.00 18.13
CA TYR A 46 4.34 1.74 18.33
C TYR A 46 5.37 1.55 17.22
N THR A 47 6.48 2.28 17.32
CA THR A 47 7.59 2.12 16.38
C THR A 47 8.72 1.38 17.07
N THR A 48 9.05 0.19 16.55
CA THR A 48 10.17 -0.62 17.08
C THR A 48 11.54 -0.02 16.78
N SER A 49 11.62 0.98 15.89
CA SER A 49 12.84 1.75 15.56
C SER A 49 12.47 3.07 14.87
N PRO A 50 13.27 4.15 15.00
CA PRO A 50 13.14 5.36 14.20
C PRO A 50 13.05 5.11 12.69
N GLN A 51 13.78 4.10 12.18
CA GLN A 51 13.76 3.72 10.76
C GLN A 51 12.37 3.26 10.28
N HIS A 52 11.53 2.76 11.19
CA HIS A 52 10.17 2.34 10.88
C HIS A 52 9.20 3.53 10.79
N LYS A 53 9.51 4.67 11.41
CA LYS A 53 8.74 5.91 11.25
C LYS A 53 8.93 6.46 9.83
N ASP A 54 10.19 6.69 9.45
CA ASP A 54 10.54 7.24 8.13
C ASP A 54 10.00 6.38 6.98
N SER A 55 10.12 5.05 7.11
CA SER A 55 9.60 4.10 6.12
C SER A 55 8.07 4.14 5.99
N THR A 56 7.36 4.41 7.10
CA THR A 56 5.90 4.49 7.12
C THR A 56 5.42 5.77 6.45
N GLU A 57 6.03 6.91 6.75
CA GLU A 57 5.71 8.21 6.13
C GLU A 57 5.99 8.19 4.63
N GLU A 58 7.16 7.68 4.23
CA GLU A 58 7.53 7.53 2.82
C GLU A 58 6.62 6.58 2.06
N ARG A 59 6.08 5.54 2.73
CA ARG A 59 5.06 4.67 2.14
C ARG A 59 3.76 5.42 1.93
N ILE A 60 3.25 6.11 2.95
CA ILE A 60 1.99 6.86 2.87
C ILE A 60 2.04 7.90 1.73
N LYS A 61 3.14 8.65 1.63
CA LYS A 61 3.34 9.67 0.59
C LYS A 61 3.37 9.09 -0.82
N ARG A 62 3.96 7.90 -0.97
CA ARG A 62 4.00 7.20 -2.26
C ARG A 62 2.62 6.69 -2.64
N ASP A 63 1.93 6.07 -1.69
CA ASP A 63 0.60 5.50 -1.89
C ASP A 63 -0.40 6.60 -2.29
N SER A 64 -0.35 7.78 -1.64
CA SER A 64 -1.18 8.92 -2.03
C SER A 64 -0.87 9.42 -3.45
N SER A 65 0.41 9.58 -3.79
CA SER A 65 0.81 9.98 -5.15
C SER A 65 0.38 8.98 -6.22
N ASP A 66 0.42 7.68 -5.92
CA ASP A 66 0.00 6.65 -6.85
C ASP A 66 -1.52 6.61 -7.03
N LEU A 67 -2.30 6.84 -5.96
CA LEU A 67 -3.76 7.01 -6.05
C LEU A 67 -4.14 8.22 -6.93
N GLU A 68 -3.46 9.35 -6.77
CA GLU A 68 -3.69 10.54 -7.62
C GLU A 68 -3.43 10.24 -9.11
N LYS A 69 -2.35 9.52 -9.42
CA LYS A 69 -2.03 9.10 -10.80
C LYS A 69 -3.09 8.17 -11.36
N ILE A 70 -3.56 7.21 -10.57
CA ILE A 70 -4.60 6.26 -10.98
C ILE A 70 -5.91 7.02 -11.24
N GLN A 71 -6.30 7.90 -10.32
CA GLN A 71 -7.51 8.72 -10.45
C GLN A 71 -7.46 9.59 -11.70
N THR A 72 -6.33 10.26 -11.94
CA THR A 72 -6.11 11.08 -13.14
C THR A 72 -6.25 10.23 -14.40
N LYS A 73 -5.60 9.06 -14.45
CA LYS A 73 -5.70 8.15 -15.60
C LYS A 73 -7.12 7.69 -15.85
N ILE A 74 -7.84 7.27 -14.81
CA ILE A 74 -9.24 6.84 -14.92
C ILE A 74 -10.11 7.98 -15.47
N ALA A 75 -9.92 9.21 -14.98
CA ALA A 75 -10.67 10.37 -15.45
C ALA A 75 -10.38 10.72 -16.92
N THR A 76 -9.11 10.62 -17.34
CA THR A 76 -8.71 10.92 -18.73
C THR A 76 -9.02 9.80 -19.73
N CYS A 77 -9.16 8.57 -19.27
CA CYS A 77 -9.37 7.40 -20.12
C CYS A 77 -10.87 7.04 -20.19
N SER A 78 -11.73 8.05 -20.38
CA SER A 78 -13.14 7.82 -20.66
C SER A 78 -13.30 7.25 -22.09
N PRO A 79 -13.91 6.07 -22.26
CA PRO A 79 -14.21 5.54 -23.59
C PRO A 79 -15.34 6.31 -24.31
N TYR A 80 -15.97 7.26 -23.60
CA TYR A 80 -16.99 8.15 -24.14
C TYR A 80 -16.38 9.54 -24.29
N THR A 81 -15.86 9.84 -25.47
CA THR A 81 -15.62 11.21 -25.93
C THR A 81 -16.92 11.71 -26.56
N ALA A 82 -17.41 12.88 -26.16
CA ALA A 82 -18.54 13.50 -26.85
C ALA A 82 -18.12 13.79 -28.30
N ASP A 83 -18.89 13.28 -29.26
CA ASP A 83 -18.69 13.61 -30.67
C ASP A 83 -18.78 15.13 -30.85
N PRO A 84 -17.84 15.77 -31.58
CA PRO A 84 -17.96 17.20 -31.87
C PRO A 84 -19.21 17.46 -32.72
N LEU A 85 -20.05 18.39 -32.26
CA LEU A 85 -21.22 18.93 -32.98
C LEU A 85 -20.81 19.64 -34.28
#